data_AF-A0A1V6LUC5-F1
#
_entry.id   AF-A0A1V6LUC5-F1
#
_cell.length_a   1.000
_cell.length_b   1.000
_cell.length_c   1.000
_cell.angle_alpha   90.00
_cell.angle_beta   90.00
_cell.angle_gamma   90.00
#
_symmetry.space_group_name_H-M   'P 1'
#
loop_
_entity.id
_entity.type
_entity.pdbx_description
1 polymer ?
#
loop_
_entity_poly.entity_id
_entity_poly.type
_entity_poly.pdbx_seq_one_letter_code
_entity_poly.pdbx_strand_id
1 'polypeptide(L)'
;MHLVFSYGTLQQTTIQLDLYGTTLEGITDQLKDYELLNNVVYGKYPAVRKALNQVVKGTVFNLTTQQLQITDQYEGEAYKRKMLQLNSGIKAWVYIEN
;
A
#
# COMPACT_ATOMS: atom_id res chain seq x y z
N MET A 1 -11.69 11.83 -0.32
CA MET A 1 -11.37 10.43 -0.66
C MET A 1 -9.90 10.36 -1.05
N HIS A 2 -9.24 9.27 -0.72
CA HIS A 2 -7.79 9.08 -0.90
C HIS A 2 -7.55 7.72 -1.54
N LEU A 3 -6.77 7.69 -2.61
CA LEU A 3 -6.36 6.44 -3.24
C LEU A 3 -5.09 5.94 -2.56
N VAL A 4 -5.10 4.68 -2.11
CA VAL A 4 -3.95 4.03 -1.46
C VAL A 4 -3.61 2.77 -2.24
N PHE A 5 -2.39 2.68 -2.74
CA PHE A 5 -1.88 1.46 -3.35
C PHE A 5 -1.24 0.58 -2.29
N SER A 6 -1.81 -0.61 -2.09
CA SER A 6 -1.29 -1.62 -1.19
C SER A 6 -0.66 -2.77 -1.96
N TYR A 7 0.52 -3.19 -1.50
CA TYR A 7 1.27 -4.34 -1.98
C TYR A 7 1.53 -5.37 -0.87
N GLY A 8 0.91 -5.17 0.31
CA GLY A 8 1.17 -5.94 1.54
C GLY A 8 -0.10 -6.51 2.17
N THR A 9 -0.07 -6.66 3.49
CA THR A 9 -1.12 -7.32 4.30
C THR A 9 -2.46 -6.62 4.29
N LEU A 10 -2.52 -5.31 4.03
CA LEU A 10 -3.78 -4.57 3.89
C LEU A 10 -4.68 -5.09 2.75
N GLN A 11 -4.15 -5.88 1.81
CA GLN A 11 -4.95 -6.57 0.80
C GLN A 11 -5.76 -7.75 1.37
N GLN A 12 -5.45 -8.23 2.57
CA GLN A 12 -6.15 -9.35 3.19
C GLN A 12 -7.49 -8.87 3.79
N THR A 13 -8.58 -9.55 3.42
CA THR A 13 -9.93 -9.24 3.90
C THR A 13 -10.03 -9.22 5.42
N THR A 14 -9.34 -10.14 6.11
CA THR A 14 -9.32 -10.19 7.59
C THR A 14 -8.75 -8.90 8.18
N ILE A 15 -7.62 -8.42 7.68
CA ILE A 15 -7.01 -7.15 8.11
C ILE A 15 -7.94 -5.96 7.83
N GLN A 16 -8.63 -5.95 6.69
CA GLN A 16 -9.58 -4.87 6.38
C GLN A 16 -10.78 -4.86 7.33
N LEU A 17 -11.33 -6.04 7.64
CA LEU A 17 -12.43 -6.16 8.60
C LEU A 17 -11.98 -5.74 10.01
N ASP A 18 -10.78 -6.14 10.42
CA ASP A 18 -10.24 -5.77 11.73
C ASP A 18 -9.99 -4.26 11.86
N LEU A 19 -9.52 -3.61 10.78
CA LEU A 19 -9.20 -2.17 10.78
C LEU A 19 -10.42 -1.27 10.54
N TYR A 20 -11.31 -1.66 9.64
CA TYR A 20 -12.38 -0.77 9.13
C TYR A 20 -13.80 -1.30 9.42
N GLY A 21 -13.94 -2.53 9.90
CA GLY A 21 -15.24 -3.19 10.07
C GLY A 21 -15.94 -3.57 8.75
N THR A 22 -15.29 -3.34 7.61
CA THR A 22 -15.81 -3.64 6.27
C THR A 22 -14.65 -3.85 5.30
N THR A 23 -14.93 -4.45 4.15
CA THR A 23 -13.97 -4.59 3.06
C THR A 23 -13.88 -3.33 2.22
N LEU A 24 -12.70 -3.09 1.65
CA LEU A 24 -12.43 -1.95 0.79
C LEU A 24 -12.71 -2.30 -0.68
N GLU A 25 -13.24 -1.33 -1.43
CA GLU A 25 -13.30 -1.42 -2.88
C GLU A 25 -11.90 -1.18 -3.46
N GLY A 26 -11.43 -2.15 -4.26
CA GLY A 26 -10.08 -2.17 -4.79
C GLY A 26 -10.02 -2.47 -6.28
N ILE A 27 -9.08 -1.83 -6.98
CA ILE A 27 -8.76 -2.12 -8.39
C ILE A 27 -7.29 -2.54 -8.47
N THR A 28 -7.00 -3.62 -9.20
CA THR A 28 -5.62 -4.08 -9.39
C THR A 28 -4.82 -3.09 -10.22
N ASP A 29 -3.60 -2.81 -9.80
CA ASP A 29 -2.68 -1.92 -10.50
C ASP A 29 -1.22 -2.33 -10.22
N GLN A 30 -0.28 -1.55 -10.77
CA GLN A 30 1.13 -1.85 -10.76
C GLN A 30 1.95 -0.60 -10.48
N LEU A 31 2.95 -0.73 -9.62
CA LEU A 31 3.95 0.29 -9.36
C LEU A 31 5.22 -0.02 -10.17
N LYS A 32 5.50 0.80 -11.18
CA LYS A 32 6.68 0.67 -12.06
C LYS A 32 7.94 1.23 -11.43
N ASP A 33 9.08 0.64 -11.77
CA ASP A 33 10.42 1.00 -11.31
C ASP A 33 10.62 0.79 -9.80
N TYR A 34 9.90 -0.20 -9.25
CA TYR A 34 10.07 -0.68 -7.89
C TYR A 34 10.13 -2.21 -7.87
N GLU A 35 10.86 -2.75 -6.90
CA GLU A 35 10.85 -4.17 -6.54
C GLU A 35 10.23 -4.36 -5.15
N LEU A 36 9.61 -5.52 -4.95
CA LEU A 36 9.06 -5.94 -3.66
C LEU A 36 10.11 -6.77 -2.92
N LEU A 37 10.50 -6.30 -1.74
CA LEU A 37 11.40 -7.01 -0.84
C LEU A 37 10.57 -7.65 0.27
N ASN A 38 10.55 -8.98 0.32
CA ASN A 38 9.80 -9.71 1.34
C ASN A 38 10.59 -9.81 2.64
N ASN A 39 9.89 -9.80 3.78
CA ASN A 39 10.46 -10.03 5.12
C ASN A 39 11.60 -9.07 5.49
N VAL A 40 11.51 -7.80 5.10
CA VAL A 40 12.54 -6.79 5.41
C VAL A 40 12.19 -6.04 6.68
N VAL A 41 10.98 -5.48 6.76
CA VAL A 41 10.55 -4.69 7.92
C VAL A 41 10.24 -5.64 9.08
N TYR A 42 11.03 -5.51 10.15
CA TYR A 42 11.06 -6.39 11.32
C TYR A 42 11.15 -7.89 10.99
N GLY A 43 11.68 -8.24 9.81
CA GLY A 43 11.75 -9.64 9.34
C GLY A 43 10.40 -10.26 8.98
N LYS A 44 9.31 -9.48 8.89
CA LYS A 44 7.94 -9.99 8.75
C LYS A 44 7.12 -9.34 7.65
N TYR A 45 7.39 -8.07 7.34
CA TYR A 45 6.56 -7.29 6.42
C TYR A 45 7.35 -6.92 5.15
N PRO A 46 6.65 -6.83 3.99
CA PRO A 46 7.30 -6.48 2.74
C PRO A 46 7.57 -4.97 2.66
N ALA A 47 8.62 -4.58 1.95
CA ALA A 47 8.92 -3.20 1.60
C ALA A 47 9.09 -3.04 0.09
N VAL A 48 8.94 -1.82 -0.42
CA VAL A 48 9.26 -1.50 -1.82
C VAL A 48 10.49 -0.63 -1.92
N ARG A 49 11.39 -0.97 -2.84
CA ARG A 49 12.60 -0.20 -3.16
C ARG A 49 12.58 0.16 -4.63
N LYS A 50 13.16 1.31 -5.00
CA LYS A 50 13.37 1.68 -6.40
C LYS A 50 14.26 0.65 -7.10
N ALA A 51 13.77 0.07 -8.19
CA ALA A 51 14.49 -0.85 -9.05
C ALA A 51 13.97 -0.68 -10.49
N LEU A 52 14.82 -0.17 -11.38
CA LEU A 52 14.43 0.13 -12.76
C LEU A 52 14.01 -1.13 -13.50
N ASN A 53 13.00 -1.01 -14.37
CA ASN A 53 12.42 -2.11 -15.15
C ASN A 53 11.81 -3.25 -14.30
N GLN A 54 11.60 -3.03 -13.00
CA GLN A 54 10.84 -3.93 -12.14
C GLN A 54 9.43 -3.37 -11.90
N VAL A 55 8.51 -4.27 -11.52
CA VAL A 55 7.12 -3.92 -11.28
C VAL A 55 6.61 -4.63 -10.03
N VAL A 56 5.99 -3.87 -9.14
CA VAL A 56 5.24 -4.40 -7.98
C VAL A 56 3.77 -4.43 -8.33
N LYS A 57 3.14 -5.60 -8.25
CA LYS A 57 1.69 -5.76 -8.39
C LYS A 57 1.02 -5.49 -7.05
N GLY A 58 -0.14 -4.84 -7.08
CA GLY A 58 -0.92 -4.56 -5.88
C GLY A 58 -2.33 -4.12 -6.21
N THR A 59 -2.98 -3.54 -5.22
CA THR A 59 -4.38 -3.09 -5.29
C THR A 59 -4.49 -1.65 -4.83
N VAL A 60 -5.19 -0.82 -5.61
CA VAL A 60 -5.55 0.54 -5.25
C VAL A 60 -6.90 0.53 -4.54
N PHE A 61 -6.91 0.90 -3.28
CA PHE A 61 -8.11 1.06 -2.48
C PHE A 61 -8.55 2.52 -2.41
N ASN A 62 -9.86 2.73 -2.34
CA ASN A 62 -10.44 4.04 -2.12
C ASN A 62 -10.80 4.23 -0.64
N LEU A 63 -10.10 5.11 0.06
CA LEU A 63 -10.28 5.35 1.48
C LEU A 63 -10.94 6.70 1.78
N THR A 64 -11.77 6.73 2.81
CA THR A 64 -12.17 7.99 3.45
C THR A 64 -10.98 8.60 4.22
N THR A 65 -11.09 9.86 4.63
CA THR A 65 -10.06 10.48 5.46
C THR A 65 -9.86 9.74 6.80
N GLN A 66 -10.93 9.24 7.40
CA GLN A 66 -10.85 8.46 8.64
C GLN A 66 -10.16 7.11 8.42
N GLN A 67 -10.51 6.40 7.35
CA GLN A 67 -9.86 5.14 7.01
C GLN A 67 -8.37 5.35 6.72
N LEU A 68 -8.00 6.42 6.01
CA LEU A 68 -6.59 6.75 5.77
C LEU A 68 -5.83 6.96 7.08
N GLN A 69 -6.42 7.66 8.07
CA GLN A 69 -5.80 7.85 9.38
C GLN A 69 -5.60 6.52 10.13
N ILE A 70 -6.56 5.60 10.03
CA ILE A 70 -6.43 4.24 10.58
C ILE A 70 -5.31 3.49 9.85
N THR A 71 -5.22 3.60 8.51
CA THR A 71 -4.13 3.00 7.73
C THR A 71 -2.78 3.54 8.17
N ASP A 72 -2.67 4.85 8.40
CA ASP A 72 -1.43 5.46 8.89
C ASP A 72 -1.01 4.90 10.26
N GLN A 73 -1.96 4.68 11.16
CA GLN A 73 -1.71 4.07 12.46
C GLN A 73 -1.30 2.59 12.33
N TYR A 74 -1.91 1.86 11.41
CA TYR A 74 -1.61 0.46 11.14
C TYR A 74 -0.20 0.27 10.57
N GLU A 75 0.18 1.07 9.58
CA GLU A 75 1.51 1.02 8.96
C GLU A 75 2.60 1.52 9.93
N GLY A 76 2.23 2.43 10.85
CA GLY A 76 3.07 2.88 11.94
C GLY A 76 4.30 3.66 11.47
N GLU A 77 5.33 3.73 12.33
CA GLU A 77 6.55 4.49 12.06
C GLU A 77 7.51 3.80 11.09
N ALA A 78 7.28 2.52 10.80
CA ALA A 78 8.13 1.74 9.89
C ALA A 78 8.01 2.22 8.44
N TYR A 79 6.90 2.86 8.08
CA TYR A 79 6.63 3.32 6.73
C TYR A 79 6.24 4.80 6.69
N LYS A 80 6.55 5.46 5.58
CA LYS A 80 6.03 6.79 5.23
C LYS A 80 5.23 6.72 3.96
N ARG A 81 4.08 7.40 3.95
CA ARG A 81 3.28 7.57 2.73
C ARG A 81 4.00 8.50 1.75
N LYS A 82 4.01 8.11 0.49
CA LYS A 82 4.52 8.90 -0.63
C LYS A 82 3.53 8.85 -1.77
N MET A 83 3.22 10.00 -2.36
CA MET A 83 2.36 10.06 -3.54
C MET A 83 3.17 9.60 -4.75
N LEU A 84 2.75 8.50 -5.39
CA LEU A 84 3.39 7.97 -6.60
C LEU A 84 2.34 7.79 -7.71
N GLN A 85 2.82 7.80 -8.95
CA GLN A 85 2.01 7.48 -10.12
C GLN A 85 2.17 5.99 -10.44
N LEU A 86 1.03 5.31 -10.58
CA LEU A 86 0.94 3.91 -10.93
C LEU A 86 0.96 3.72 -12.45
N ASN A 87 1.07 2.48 -12.90
CA ASN A 87 1.13 2.13 -14.31
C ASN A 87 -0.12 2.55 -15.08
N SER A 88 -1.29 2.52 -14.44
CA SER A 88 -2.55 3.01 -15.01
C SER A 88 -2.60 4.53 -15.22
N GLY A 89 -1.66 5.29 -14.64
CA GLY A 89 -1.68 6.75 -14.58
C GLY A 89 -2.34 7.31 -13.32
N ILE A 90 -2.95 6.46 -12.48
CA ILE A 90 -3.53 6.87 -11.20
C ILE A 90 -2.43 7.35 -10.25
N LYS A 91 -2.68 8.46 -9.54
CA LYS A 91 -1.84 8.89 -8.41
C LYS A 91 -2.43 8.35 -7.11
N ALA A 92 -1.63 7.60 -6.37
CA ALA A 92 -2.04 7.00 -5.11
C ALA A 92 -0.95 7.18 -4.04
N TRP A 93 -1.37 7.17 -2.79
CA TRP A 93 -0.48 7.02 -1.65
C TRP A 93 0.10 5.62 -1.62
N VAL A 94 1.42 5.54 -1.48
CA VAL A 94 2.16 4.29 -1.31
C VAL A 94 2.96 4.40 -0.02
N TYR A 95 2.82 3.43 0.86
CA TYR A 95 3.67 3.33 2.05
C TYR A 95 5.04 2.79 1.62
N ILE A 96 6.12 3.47 1.97
CA ILE A 96 7.51 3.07 1.64
C ILE A 96 8.28 3.02 2.95
N GLU A 97 9.13 2.03 3.12
CA GLU A 97 10.00 1.90 4.29
C GLU A 97 10.84 3.18 4.46
N ASN A 98 11.03 3.59 5.72
CA ASN A 98 11.83 4.75 6.09
C ASN A 98 13.32 4.63 5.77
#